data_AF-A0A0G2JW78-F1
#
_entry.id   AF-A0A0G2JW78-F1
#
_cell.length_a   1.000
_cell.length_b   1.000
_cell.length_c   1.000
_cell.angle_alpha   90.00
_cell.angle_beta   90.00
_cell.angle_gamma   90.00
#
_symmetry.space_group_name_H-M   'P 1'
#
loop_
_entity.id
_entity.type
_entity.pdbx_description
1 polymer ?
#
loop_
_entity_poly.entity_id
_entity_poly.type
_entity_poly.pdbx_seq_one_letter_code
_entity_poly.pdbx_strand_id
1 'polypeptide(L)'
;MASNSSSCPTPGGGHLNGYPVPPYAFFFPPMLGGLSPPGALTSLQHQLPVSGYSTPSPATIETQSSSSEEIVPSPPSPPPLPRIYKPCFVCQDKSSGYHYGVSACEGCKGFFRRSIQKNMVYTCHRDKNCIINKVTRNRCQYCRLQKCFEVGMSKESVRNDRNKKKKETPKPECSESYTLTPEVGELIEKVRKAHQETFPALCQLGKYTTNNSSEQRVSLDIDLWDKFSELSTKCIIKTVEFAKQLPGFTTLTIADQITLLKAACLDILILRICTRYTPEQDTMTFSDGLTLNRTQMHNAGFGPLTDLVFAFANQLLPLEMDDAETGLLSAICLICGDRQDLEQPDKVDMLQEPLLEALKVYVRKRRPSRPHMFPKMLMKITDLRSISAKGAERVITLKMEIPGSMPPLIQEMLENSEGLDTLSGQSGGGTRDGGGLAPPPGSCSPSLSPSSHRSSPATQSP
;
A
#
# COMPACT_ATOMS: atom_id res chain seq x y z
N MET A 1 8.88 -61.82 -21.12
CA MET A 1 10.14 -61.71 -20.33
C MET A 1 10.49 -60.24 -20.29
N ALA A 2 10.62 -59.49 -19.20
CA ALA A 2 10.39 -59.61 -17.76
C ALA A 2 10.30 -58.13 -17.30
N SER A 3 9.14 -57.63 -16.88
CA SER A 3 8.71 -57.41 -15.48
C SER A 3 9.27 -56.17 -14.75
N ASN A 4 8.31 -55.43 -14.15
CA ASN A 4 8.37 -54.55 -12.97
C ASN A 4 9.03 -53.16 -13.11
N SER A 5 8.48 -52.01 -12.71
CA SER A 5 7.37 -51.50 -11.88
C SER A 5 7.92 -50.55 -10.80
N SER A 6 7.19 -49.44 -10.60
CA SER A 6 7.12 -48.62 -9.37
C SER A 6 8.20 -47.56 -9.12
N SER A 7 7.81 -46.27 -9.18
CA SER A 7 7.64 -45.35 -8.04
C SER A 7 7.93 -43.87 -8.38
N CYS A 8 6.99 -42.99 -7.99
CA CYS A 8 6.99 -41.53 -8.17
C CYS A 8 8.14 -40.81 -7.44
N PRO A 9 8.50 -39.60 -7.91
CA PRO A 9 8.92 -38.51 -7.04
C PRO A 9 7.94 -37.32 -7.11
N THR A 10 7.63 -36.77 -5.93
CA THR A 10 6.97 -35.49 -5.68
C THR A 10 7.75 -34.30 -6.28
N PRO A 11 7.09 -33.24 -6.78
CA PRO A 11 7.76 -31.97 -7.01
C PRO A 11 7.74 -31.11 -5.74
N GLY A 12 8.94 -30.61 -5.39
CA GLY A 12 9.23 -29.86 -4.18
C GLY A 12 8.60 -28.47 -4.11
N GLY A 13 8.51 -27.99 -2.86
CA GLY A 13 7.96 -26.70 -2.48
C GLY A 13 8.79 -25.51 -2.99
N GLY A 14 8.08 -24.56 -3.60
CA GLY A 14 8.56 -23.22 -3.93
C GLY A 14 8.51 -22.31 -2.70
N HIS A 15 9.66 -21.75 -2.36
CA HIS A 15 9.91 -20.91 -1.21
C HIS A 15 9.31 -19.49 -1.36
N LEU A 16 8.79 -19.00 -0.24
CA LEU A 16 8.21 -17.68 0.01
C LEU A 16 9.13 -16.50 -0.38
N ASN A 17 8.56 -15.51 -1.08
CA ASN A 17 9.09 -14.15 -1.17
C ASN A 17 8.27 -13.26 -0.20
N GLY A 18 8.78 -13.09 1.03
CA GLY A 18 8.18 -12.23 2.05
C GLY A 18 8.76 -10.81 1.97
N TYR A 19 7.94 -9.85 1.55
CA TYR A 19 8.24 -8.42 1.67
C TYR A 19 7.89 -7.90 3.07
N PRO A 20 8.66 -6.95 3.63
CA PRO A 20 8.39 -6.40 4.95
C PRO A 20 7.28 -5.33 4.86
N VAL A 21 6.18 -5.57 5.56
CA VAL A 21 5.07 -4.63 5.77
C VAL A 21 5.45 -3.65 6.91
N PRO A 22 5.29 -2.33 6.76
CA PRO A 22 5.47 -1.37 7.86
C PRO A 22 4.29 -1.46 8.85
N PRO A 23 4.50 -1.26 10.17
CA PRO A 23 3.48 -1.52 11.16
C PRO A 23 2.58 -0.29 11.37
N TYR A 24 1.48 -0.19 10.63
CA TYR A 24 0.29 0.55 11.09
C TYR A 24 -0.80 -0.45 11.45
N ALA A 25 -0.72 -0.95 12.68
CA ALA A 25 -1.73 -1.83 13.26
C ALA A 25 -2.94 -1.00 13.71
N PHE A 26 -3.91 -0.77 12.81
CA PHE A 26 -5.30 -0.62 13.24
C PHE A 26 -5.85 -2.02 13.52
N PHE A 27 -5.83 -2.42 14.79
CA PHE A 27 -6.45 -3.66 15.26
C PHE A 27 -7.95 -3.66 14.93
N PHE A 28 -8.37 -4.48 13.97
CA PHE A 28 -9.72 -5.05 13.93
C PHE A 28 -9.59 -6.57 13.71
N PRO A 29 -10.19 -7.41 14.57
CA PRO A 29 -10.07 -8.86 14.46
C PRO A 29 -10.84 -9.39 13.24
N PRO A 30 -10.36 -10.44 12.55
CA PRO A 30 -11.07 -11.02 11.42
C PRO A 30 -12.23 -11.86 11.96
N MET A 31 -13.47 -11.38 11.78
CA MET A 31 -14.65 -12.22 11.99
C MET A 31 -14.91 -13.04 10.71
N LEU A 32 -14.59 -14.33 10.83
CA LEU A 32 -15.05 -15.41 9.96
C LEU A 32 -16.58 -15.39 9.84
N GLY A 33 -17.12 -15.60 8.64
CA GLY A 33 -18.54 -15.88 8.47
C GLY A 33 -19.03 -15.71 7.06
N GLY A 34 -18.84 -16.72 6.21
CA GLY A 34 -19.66 -16.90 5.03
C GLY A 34 -21.01 -17.47 5.43
N LEU A 35 -22.11 -16.91 4.91
CA LEU A 35 -23.42 -17.57 4.89
C LEU A 35 -24.23 -17.08 3.69
N SER A 36 -24.63 -18.06 2.87
CA SER A 36 -25.69 -18.00 1.85
C SER A 36 -27.05 -17.61 2.46
N PRO A 37 -28.01 -17.11 1.65
CA PRO A 37 -29.26 -16.57 2.17
C PRO A 37 -30.31 -17.69 2.37
N PRO A 38 -31.21 -17.60 3.37
CA PRO A 38 -32.40 -18.43 3.40
C PRO A 38 -33.67 -17.61 3.13
N GLY A 39 -34.58 -18.22 2.37
CA GLY A 39 -35.94 -17.75 2.13
C GLY A 39 -36.88 -18.06 3.30
N ALA A 40 -37.85 -17.15 3.44
CA ALA A 40 -39.21 -17.24 3.97
C ALA A 40 -39.63 -18.45 4.85
N LEU A 41 -40.09 -18.19 6.07
CA LEU A 41 -41.53 -18.22 6.47
C LEU A 41 -41.73 -18.23 8.01
N THR A 42 -42.55 -17.27 8.46
CA THR A 42 -43.58 -17.32 9.54
C THR A 42 -43.26 -17.80 10.98
N SER A 43 -43.30 -16.81 11.89
CA SER A 43 -44.17 -16.67 13.08
C SER A 43 -44.40 -17.87 14.03
N LEU A 44 -43.95 -17.75 15.29
CA LEU A 44 -44.82 -17.64 16.49
C LEU A 44 -44.02 -17.52 17.80
N GLN A 45 -44.46 -16.58 18.64
CA GLN A 45 -44.00 -16.27 20.01
C GLN A 45 -44.39 -17.37 21.02
N HIS A 46 -43.59 -17.59 22.08
CA HIS A 46 -44.01 -17.37 23.49
C HIS A 46 -42.93 -17.73 24.55
N GLN A 47 -42.71 -16.76 25.47
CA GLN A 47 -42.51 -16.84 26.94
C GLN A 47 -41.27 -17.55 27.54
N LEU A 48 -40.30 -16.81 28.14
CA LEU A 48 -40.13 -16.34 29.56
C LEU A 48 -39.57 -17.44 30.53
N PRO A 49 -39.00 -17.13 31.73
CA PRO A 49 -38.00 -16.11 32.13
C PRO A 49 -36.94 -16.57 33.19
N VAL A 50 -35.91 -15.73 33.36
CA VAL A 50 -35.10 -15.30 34.55
C VAL A 50 -35.09 -16.13 35.87
N SER A 51 -33.88 -16.41 36.37
CA SER A 51 -33.33 -16.18 37.75
C SER A 51 -32.02 -17.00 37.88
N GLY A 52 -30.86 -16.51 38.31
CA GLY A 52 -30.50 -15.77 39.52
C GLY A 52 -29.37 -16.56 40.22
N TYR A 53 -28.58 -15.89 41.08
CA TYR A 53 -27.61 -16.40 42.07
C TYR A 53 -26.11 -16.12 41.86
N SER A 54 -25.55 -15.69 42.99
CA SER A 54 -24.40 -14.82 43.19
C SER A 54 -23.19 -15.58 43.73
N THR A 55 -21.99 -15.03 43.53
CA THR A 55 -20.72 -15.43 44.17
C THR A 55 -20.40 -14.58 45.42
N PRO A 56 -19.82 -15.15 46.50
CA PRO A 56 -19.26 -14.36 47.61
C PRO A 56 -17.71 -14.31 47.62
N SER A 57 -17.20 -13.25 48.27
CA SER A 57 -15.81 -12.76 48.43
C SER A 57 -14.82 -13.65 49.21
N PRO A 58 -13.49 -13.39 49.14
CA PRO A 58 -12.46 -14.14 49.85
C PRO A 58 -12.13 -13.55 51.24
N ALA A 59 -11.83 -14.42 52.21
CA ALA A 59 -11.38 -14.07 53.56
C ALA A 59 -9.85 -14.20 53.71
N THR A 60 -9.30 -13.21 54.40
CA THR A 60 -7.93 -13.03 54.92
C THR A 60 -7.53 -14.08 55.97
N ILE A 61 -6.28 -14.55 55.93
CA ILE A 61 -5.62 -15.24 57.06
C ILE A 61 -4.26 -14.57 57.30
N GLU A 62 -4.16 -13.89 58.44
CA GLU A 62 -2.90 -13.50 59.07
C GLU A 62 -2.38 -14.66 59.92
N THR A 63 -1.06 -14.85 59.98
CA THR A 63 -0.43 -15.68 61.00
C THR A 63 0.84 -14.99 61.47
N GLN A 64 0.79 -14.44 62.68
CA GLN A 64 1.95 -14.08 63.48
C GLN A 64 2.37 -15.31 64.29
N SER A 65 3.65 -15.66 64.29
CA SER A 65 4.34 -16.06 65.54
C SER A 65 5.86 -16.05 65.40
N SER A 66 6.44 -15.51 66.45
CA SER A 66 7.84 -15.26 66.79
C SER A 66 8.59 -16.53 67.18
N SER A 67 9.87 -16.65 66.81
CA SER A 67 10.96 -16.82 67.79
C SER A 67 12.33 -16.86 67.11
N SER A 68 13.22 -16.03 67.64
CA SER A 68 14.65 -15.85 67.43
C SER A 68 15.50 -17.11 67.61
N GLU A 69 16.44 -17.37 66.68
CA GLU A 69 17.73 -18.05 66.93
C GLU A 69 18.79 -17.59 65.91
N GLU A 70 20.05 -17.74 66.31
CA GLU A 70 21.23 -16.95 65.94
C GLU A 70 21.75 -17.08 64.48
N ILE A 71 22.36 -15.98 64.02
CA ILE A 71 22.95 -15.79 62.70
C ILE A 71 24.35 -16.41 62.68
N VAL A 72 24.52 -17.55 62.00
CA VAL A 72 25.83 -18.08 61.59
C VAL A 72 26.05 -17.70 60.12
N PRO A 73 27.17 -17.04 59.74
CA PRO A 73 27.43 -16.65 58.36
C PRO A 73 27.69 -17.89 57.51
N SER A 74 26.90 -18.07 56.44
CA SER A 74 27.15 -19.11 55.44
C SER A 74 28.47 -18.83 54.70
N PRO A 75 29.29 -19.85 54.40
CA PRO A 75 30.53 -19.65 53.64
C PRO A 75 30.22 -19.18 52.21
N PRO A 76 31.12 -18.38 51.58
CA PRO A 76 30.90 -17.83 50.24
C PRO A 76 30.79 -18.96 49.21
N SER A 77 29.73 -18.91 48.39
CA SER A 77 29.52 -19.87 47.31
C SER A 77 30.68 -19.84 46.30
N PRO A 78 31.15 -20.99 45.79
CA PRO A 78 32.23 -21.02 44.82
C PRO A 78 31.82 -20.29 43.52
N PRO A 79 32.77 -19.61 42.84
CA PRO A 79 32.47 -18.87 41.62
C PRO A 79 31.93 -19.82 40.54
N PRO A 80 30.94 -19.37 39.73
CA PRO A 80 30.34 -20.21 38.71
C PRO A 80 31.39 -20.62 37.67
N LEU A 81 31.40 -21.91 37.32
CA LEU A 81 32.30 -22.48 36.31
C LEU A 81 32.21 -21.67 35.00
N PRO A 82 33.33 -21.49 34.26
CA PRO A 82 33.33 -20.80 32.98
C PRO A 82 32.30 -21.43 32.04
N ARG A 83 31.27 -20.68 31.65
CA ARG A 83 30.27 -21.15 30.69
C ARG A 83 30.93 -21.35 29.33
N ILE A 84 31.19 -22.60 28.96
CA ILE A 84 31.72 -22.96 27.64
C ILE A 84 30.55 -22.88 26.66
N TYR A 85 30.58 -21.87 25.79
CA TYR A 85 29.59 -21.71 24.73
C TYR A 85 29.97 -22.53 23.50
N LYS A 86 28.96 -23.07 22.80
CA LYS A 86 29.15 -23.68 21.46
C LYS A 86 29.79 -22.65 20.50
N PRO A 87 30.56 -23.06 19.48
CA PRO A 87 31.12 -22.13 18.50
C PRO A 87 30.03 -21.31 17.79
N CYS A 88 30.40 -20.17 17.19
CA CYS A 88 29.46 -19.32 16.49
C CYS A 88 28.84 -20.07 15.30
N PHE A 89 27.52 -20.32 15.33
CA PHE A 89 26.84 -21.07 14.26
C PHE A 89 26.90 -20.42 12.88
N VAL A 90 27.18 -19.12 12.82
CA VAL A 90 27.28 -18.37 11.56
C VAL A 90 28.65 -18.53 10.89
N CYS A 91 29.76 -18.48 11.64
CA CYS A 91 31.11 -18.41 11.05
C CYS A 91 32.16 -19.31 11.72
N GLN A 92 31.75 -20.15 12.67
CA GLN A 92 32.58 -21.07 13.46
C GLN A 92 33.70 -20.43 14.29
N ASP A 93 33.66 -19.10 14.48
CA ASP A 93 34.57 -18.39 15.40
C ASP A 93 34.17 -18.61 16.87
N LYS A 94 35.05 -18.23 17.81
CA LYS A 94 34.79 -18.33 19.25
C LYS A 94 33.55 -17.50 19.61
N SER A 95 32.54 -18.16 20.19
CA SER A 95 31.31 -17.51 20.63
C SER A 95 31.55 -16.69 21.91
N SER A 96 30.86 -15.56 22.02
CA SER A 96 30.82 -14.73 23.23
C SER A 96 29.52 -14.92 24.03
N GLY A 97 28.69 -15.90 23.65
CA GLY A 97 27.41 -16.19 24.28
C GLY A 97 26.27 -16.31 23.26
N TYR A 98 25.04 -16.31 23.77
CA TYR A 98 23.84 -16.30 22.94
C TYR A 98 23.46 -14.87 22.59
N HIS A 99 23.40 -14.56 21.29
CA HIS A 99 23.00 -13.25 20.78
C HIS A 99 21.88 -13.44 19.78
N TYR A 100 20.74 -12.78 20.01
CA TYR A 100 19.56 -12.88 19.15
C TYR A 100 19.04 -14.31 18.97
N GLY A 101 19.13 -15.15 20.01
CA GLY A 101 18.60 -16.52 20.02
C GLY A 101 19.63 -17.62 19.71
N VAL A 102 20.84 -17.28 19.23
CA VAL A 102 21.82 -18.30 18.79
C VAL A 102 23.21 -18.06 19.37
N SER A 103 24.03 -19.11 19.45
CA SER A 103 25.44 -18.95 19.82
C SER A 103 26.20 -18.20 18.72
N ALA A 104 26.76 -17.04 19.05
CA ALA A 104 27.39 -16.16 18.08
C ALA A 104 28.64 -15.44 18.61
N CYS A 105 29.58 -15.15 17.72
CA CYS A 105 30.73 -14.29 18.02
C CYS A 105 30.32 -12.80 17.99
N GLU A 106 31.12 -11.94 18.62
CA GLU A 106 30.90 -10.47 18.61
C GLU A 106 30.80 -9.89 17.18
N GLY A 107 31.54 -10.48 16.23
CA GLY A 107 31.50 -10.05 14.83
C GLY A 107 30.13 -10.26 14.16
N CYS A 108 29.51 -11.42 14.35
CA CYS A 108 28.19 -11.72 13.77
C CYS A 108 27.05 -11.06 14.53
N LYS A 109 27.16 -10.94 15.87
CA LYS A 109 26.26 -10.12 16.70
C LYS A 109 26.20 -8.68 16.20
N GLY A 110 27.36 -8.02 16.06
CA GLY A 110 27.43 -6.64 15.59
C GLY A 110 26.94 -6.47 14.16
N PHE A 111 27.24 -7.43 13.28
CA PHE A 111 26.77 -7.44 11.89
C PHE A 111 25.25 -7.56 11.80
N PHE A 112 24.64 -8.51 12.52
CA PHE A 112 23.20 -8.71 12.54
C PHE A 112 22.49 -7.46 13.08
N ARG A 113 22.92 -6.95 14.25
CA ARG A 113 22.37 -5.72 14.83
C ARG A 113 22.37 -4.55 13.86
N ARG A 114 23.50 -4.27 13.21
CA ARG A 114 23.60 -3.15 12.24
C ARG A 114 22.73 -3.36 11.01
N SER A 115 22.63 -4.60 10.54
CA SER A 115 21.84 -4.94 9.36
C SER A 115 20.35 -4.75 9.63
N ILE A 116 19.88 -5.15 10.82
CA ILE A 116 18.48 -5.01 11.22
C ILE A 116 18.13 -3.56 11.60
N GLN A 117 18.93 -2.90 12.45
CA GLN A 117 18.64 -1.52 12.89
C GLN A 117 18.64 -0.49 11.75
N LYS A 118 19.41 -0.73 10.69
CA LYS A 118 19.48 0.16 9.52
C LYS A 118 18.66 -0.35 8.32
N ASN A 119 17.87 -1.41 8.49
CA ASN A 119 17.14 -2.07 7.40
C ASN A 119 18.00 -2.28 6.14
N MET A 120 19.21 -2.81 6.32
CA MET A 120 20.17 -2.99 5.23
C MET A 120 19.69 -4.06 4.25
N VAL A 121 19.69 -3.73 2.96
CA VAL A 121 19.52 -4.67 1.85
C VAL A 121 20.89 -4.92 1.22
N TYR A 122 21.32 -6.18 1.16
CA TYR A 122 22.60 -6.57 0.57
C TYR A 122 22.37 -7.36 -0.73
N THR A 123 23.30 -7.27 -1.66
CA THR A 123 23.30 -8.05 -2.91
C THR A 123 24.48 -9.02 -2.92
N CYS A 124 24.26 -10.26 -3.38
CA CYS A 124 25.34 -11.21 -3.65
C CYS A 124 25.76 -11.07 -5.11
N HIS A 125 27.06 -10.92 -5.37
CA HIS A 125 27.64 -10.87 -6.73
C HIS A 125 28.12 -12.25 -7.23
N ARG A 126 27.54 -13.33 -6.72
CA ARG A 126 27.81 -14.73 -7.06
C ARG A 126 26.49 -15.50 -6.98
N ASP A 127 26.52 -16.82 -6.83
CA ASP A 127 25.34 -17.70 -6.81
C ASP A 127 24.64 -17.78 -5.45
N LYS A 128 24.72 -16.72 -4.62
CA LYS A 128 24.11 -16.67 -3.27
C LYS A 128 24.54 -17.80 -2.31
N ASN A 129 25.63 -18.50 -2.60
CA ASN A 129 26.14 -19.68 -1.88
C ASN A 129 27.52 -19.46 -1.22
N CYS A 130 27.91 -18.21 -0.95
CA CYS A 130 29.22 -17.88 -0.39
C CYS A 130 29.44 -18.53 0.97
N ILE A 131 30.51 -19.33 1.11
CA ILE A 131 30.90 -19.97 2.37
C ILE A 131 31.26 -18.91 3.42
N ILE A 132 30.62 -18.97 4.59
CA ILE A 132 30.84 -18.07 5.73
C ILE A 132 31.63 -18.79 6.83
N ASN A 133 32.90 -18.42 6.99
CA ASN A 133 33.76 -18.87 8.08
C ASN A 133 34.55 -17.69 8.68
N LYS A 134 35.39 -17.95 9.70
CA LYS A 134 36.18 -16.91 10.40
C LYS A 134 36.97 -16.01 9.44
N VAL A 135 37.51 -16.58 8.36
CA VAL A 135 38.35 -15.89 7.37
C VAL A 135 37.50 -15.22 6.28
N THR A 136 36.42 -15.87 5.84
CA THR A 136 35.64 -15.43 4.66
C THR A 136 34.39 -14.62 4.99
N ARG A 137 34.00 -14.48 6.28
CA ARG A 137 32.73 -13.86 6.68
C ARG A 137 32.49 -12.43 6.21
N ASN A 138 33.52 -11.72 5.75
CA ASN A 138 33.38 -10.36 5.22
C ASN A 138 33.29 -10.31 3.68
N ARG A 139 33.42 -11.44 2.96
CA ARG A 139 33.44 -11.48 1.49
C ARG A 139 32.08 -11.23 0.86
N CYS A 140 30.99 -11.59 1.53
CA CYS A 140 29.62 -11.37 1.05
C CYS A 140 28.69 -11.10 2.22
N GLN A 141 28.17 -9.88 2.30
CA GLN A 141 27.24 -9.47 3.36
C GLN A 141 25.88 -10.14 3.21
N TYR A 142 25.40 -10.33 1.98
CA TYR A 142 24.15 -11.03 1.71
C TYR A 142 24.16 -12.45 2.29
N CYS A 143 25.10 -13.30 1.87
CA CYS A 143 25.17 -14.68 2.37
C CYS A 143 25.45 -14.74 3.87
N ARG A 144 26.16 -13.76 4.44
CA ARG A 144 26.36 -13.69 5.89
C ARG A 144 25.05 -13.39 6.64
N LEU A 145 24.24 -12.47 6.13
CA LEU A 145 22.94 -12.13 6.74
C LEU A 145 21.94 -13.27 6.57
N GLN A 146 21.90 -13.90 5.40
CA GLN A 146 21.10 -15.10 5.17
C GLN A 146 21.52 -16.21 6.15
N LYS A 147 22.84 -16.42 6.33
CA LYS A 147 23.32 -17.41 7.29
C LYS A 147 22.92 -17.09 8.73
N CYS A 148 22.85 -15.82 9.12
CA CYS A 148 22.32 -15.41 10.42
C CYS A 148 20.86 -15.85 10.61
N PHE A 149 20.00 -15.65 9.60
CA PHE A 149 18.61 -16.11 9.66
C PHE A 149 18.48 -17.63 9.63
N GLU A 150 19.24 -18.31 8.77
CA GLU A 150 19.25 -19.78 8.68
C GLU A 150 19.58 -20.46 10.01
N VAL A 151 20.51 -19.89 10.79
CA VAL A 151 20.86 -20.46 12.11
C VAL A 151 19.89 -20.07 13.22
N GLY A 152 18.92 -19.19 12.94
CA GLY A 152 17.87 -18.78 13.87
C GLY A 152 18.09 -17.44 14.60
N MET A 153 18.88 -16.51 14.06
CA MET A 153 18.95 -15.16 14.66
C MET A 153 17.61 -14.44 14.51
N SER A 154 16.97 -14.10 15.63
CA SER A 154 15.68 -13.40 15.66
C SER A 154 15.85 -11.91 15.39
N LYS A 155 15.19 -11.42 14.32
CA LYS A 155 15.12 -10.00 13.96
C LYS A 155 14.43 -9.19 15.06
N GLU A 156 13.39 -9.76 15.65
CA GLU A 156 12.51 -9.19 16.67
C GLU A 156 13.28 -8.92 17.98
N SER A 157 14.35 -9.70 18.23
CA SER A 157 15.23 -9.52 19.38
C SER A 157 16.16 -8.29 19.28
N VAL A 158 16.20 -7.61 18.12
CA VAL A 158 17.02 -6.41 17.92
C VAL A 158 16.24 -5.17 18.31
N ARG A 159 16.46 -4.69 19.54
CA ARG A 159 15.90 -3.43 20.02
C ARG A 159 16.52 -2.22 19.29
N ASN A 160 15.70 -1.23 18.94
CA ASN A 160 16.12 0.00 18.24
C ASN A 160 16.59 1.12 19.21
N ASP A 161 16.95 0.75 20.44
CA ASP A 161 17.01 1.68 21.57
C ASP A 161 18.38 2.32 21.81
N ARG A 162 18.83 3.18 20.90
CA ARG A 162 19.94 4.09 21.25
C ARG A 162 19.82 5.55 20.87
N ASN A 163 18.73 5.97 20.23
CA ASN A 163 18.44 7.39 20.03
C ASN A 163 17.12 7.77 20.71
N LYS A 164 17.22 8.72 21.65
CA LYS A 164 16.12 9.49 22.27
C LYS A 164 15.44 8.89 23.50
N LYS A 165 16.23 8.61 24.55
CA LYS A 165 15.81 8.94 25.93
C LYS A 165 15.75 10.47 26.07
N LYS A 166 14.74 11.11 25.49
CA LYS A 166 14.26 12.41 25.97
C LYS A 166 13.07 12.06 26.84
N LYS A 167 13.20 12.35 28.12
CA LYS A 167 12.22 12.14 29.20
C LYS A 167 10.86 12.68 28.76
N GLU A 168 10.02 11.82 28.18
CA GLU A 168 8.59 12.10 28.04
C GLU A 168 7.94 11.82 29.38
N THR A 169 7.49 12.90 30.01
CA THR A 169 6.59 12.90 31.16
C THR A 169 5.43 11.95 30.86
N PRO A 170 5.00 11.07 31.79
CA PRO A 170 3.85 10.22 31.56
C PRO A 170 2.64 11.12 31.31
N LYS A 171 2.18 11.19 30.05
CA LYS A 171 0.87 11.78 29.76
C LYS A 171 -0.16 10.90 30.44
N PRO A 172 -1.09 11.49 31.20
CA PRO A 172 -2.17 10.74 31.81
C PRO A 172 -2.98 10.07 30.70
N GLU A 173 -3.59 8.94 31.06
CA GLU A 173 -4.46 8.11 30.23
C GLU A 173 -5.31 8.92 29.24
N CYS A 174 -5.36 8.43 28.01
CA CYS A 174 -6.08 9.00 26.87
C CYS A 174 -7.55 9.27 27.22
N SER A 175 -7.82 10.47 27.71
CA SER A 175 -9.12 11.10 27.56
C SER A 175 -9.12 11.63 26.13
N GLU A 176 -9.74 10.92 25.19
CA GLU A 176 -9.99 11.41 23.83
C GLU A 176 -10.86 12.69 23.92
N SER A 177 -10.25 13.84 24.18
CA SER A 177 -10.93 15.12 24.04
C SER A 177 -11.05 15.40 22.55
N TYR A 178 -12.25 15.17 21.99
CA TYR A 178 -12.60 15.45 20.58
C TYR A 178 -12.70 16.96 20.28
N THR A 179 -11.76 17.74 20.78
CA THR A 179 -11.71 19.17 20.56
C THR A 179 -11.04 19.43 19.21
N LEU A 180 -11.82 19.98 18.26
CA LEU A 180 -11.27 20.54 17.02
C LEU A 180 -10.26 21.62 17.40
N THR A 181 -8.98 21.32 17.20
CA THR A 181 -7.95 22.35 17.27
C THR A 181 -8.16 23.34 16.13
N PRO A 182 -7.77 24.62 16.29
CA PRO A 182 -7.87 25.60 15.21
C PRO A 182 -7.18 25.14 13.92
N GLU A 183 -6.04 24.45 14.05
CA GLU A 183 -5.25 23.91 12.93
C GLU A 183 -6.02 22.83 12.16
N VAL A 184 -6.66 21.88 12.86
CA VAL A 184 -7.49 20.84 12.22
C VAL A 184 -8.72 21.46 11.58
N GLY A 185 -9.35 22.44 12.23
CA GLY A 185 -10.48 23.18 11.66
C GLY A 185 -10.13 23.90 10.36
N GLU A 186 -8.96 24.55 10.30
CA GLU A 186 -8.47 25.23 9.10
C GLU A 186 -8.17 24.23 7.97
N LEU A 187 -7.58 23.07 8.28
CA LEU A 187 -7.34 22.01 7.31
C LEU A 187 -8.64 21.51 6.68
N ILE A 188 -9.65 21.19 7.50
CA ILE A 188 -10.98 20.74 7.03
C ILE A 188 -11.59 21.76 6.08
N GLU A 189 -11.54 23.04 6.45
CA GLU A 189 -12.10 24.13 5.65
C GLU A 189 -11.37 24.31 4.31
N LYS A 190 -10.04 24.25 4.31
CA LYS A 190 -9.22 24.29 3.08
C LYS A 190 -9.56 23.15 2.14
N VAL A 191 -9.64 21.92 2.65
CA VAL A 191 -9.98 20.73 1.84
C VAL A 191 -11.41 20.80 1.31
N ARG A 192 -12.36 21.23 2.15
CA ARG A 192 -13.77 21.45 1.75
C ARG A 192 -13.87 22.47 0.61
N LYS A 193 -13.23 23.62 0.76
CA LYS A 193 -13.20 24.68 -0.27
C LYS A 193 -12.58 24.18 -1.57
N ALA A 194 -11.44 23.51 -1.50
CA ALA A 194 -10.79 22.93 -2.68
C ALA A 194 -11.67 21.91 -3.41
N HIS A 195 -12.40 21.09 -2.66
CA HIS A 195 -13.37 20.15 -3.23
C HIS A 195 -14.52 20.89 -3.93
N GLN A 196 -15.14 21.86 -3.27
CA GLN A 196 -16.29 22.61 -3.81
C GLN A 196 -15.94 23.43 -5.06
N GLU A 197 -14.76 24.06 -5.11
CA GLU A 197 -14.30 24.84 -6.26
C GLU A 197 -13.97 23.97 -7.49
N THR A 198 -13.59 22.71 -7.26
CA THR A 198 -13.18 21.79 -8.33
C THR A 198 -14.25 20.77 -8.68
N PHE A 199 -15.33 20.69 -7.90
CA PHE A 199 -16.42 19.76 -8.09
C PHE A 199 -17.72 20.36 -7.50
N PRO A 200 -18.55 21.04 -8.32
CA PRO A 200 -19.76 21.71 -7.82
C PRO A 200 -20.76 20.70 -7.22
N ALA A 201 -21.58 21.11 -6.25
CA ALA A 201 -22.55 20.18 -5.66
C ALA A 201 -23.67 19.83 -6.66
N LEU A 202 -24.27 18.64 -6.53
CA LEU A 202 -25.34 18.17 -7.43
C LEU A 202 -26.53 19.15 -7.52
N CYS A 203 -26.87 19.81 -6.40
CA CYS A 203 -27.97 20.76 -6.31
C CYS A 203 -27.70 22.11 -7.01
N GLN A 204 -26.45 22.38 -7.38
CA GLN A 204 -26.04 23.63 -8.03
C GLN A 204 -26.00 23.51 -9.57
N LEU A 205 -26.18 22.30 -10.10
CA LEU A 205 -26.08 22.03 -11.53
C LEU A 205 -27.42 22.20 -12.24
N GLY A 206 -27.42 22.91 -13.37
CA GLY A 206 -28.53 22.91 -14.32
C GLY A 206 -28.59 21.58 -15.06
N LYS A 207 -29.39 20.63 -14.55
CA LYS A 207 -29.47 19.27 -15.09
C LYS A 207 -30.18 19.25 -16.45
N TYR A 208 -29.63 18.48 -17.39
CA TYR A 208 -30.26 18.17 -18.67
C TYR A 208 -30.06 16.69 -19.02
N THR A 209 -30.92 16.15 -19.86
CA THR A 209 -30.88 14.74 -20.29
C THR A 209 -30.63 14.62 -21.79
N THR A 210 -30.35 13.41 -22.25
CA THR A 210 -30.26 13.05 -23.68
C THR A 210 -31.06 11.78 -23.91
N ASN A 211 -31.57 11.59 -25.13
CA ASN A 211 -32.34 10.39 -25.50
C ASN A 211 -31.49 9.29 -26.15
N ASN A 212 -30.21 9.57 -26.43
CA ASN A 212 -29.31 8.61 -27.06
C ASN A 212 -29.18 7.32 -26.23
N SER A 213 -29.39 6.17 -26.87
CA SER A 213 -29.23 4.81 -26.34
C SER A 213 -29.71 4.62 -24.90
N SER A 214 -30.92 5.10 -24.59
CA SER A 214 -31.45 5.13 -23.23
C SER A 214 -32.13 3.83 -22.78
N GLU A 215 -32.63 3.03 -23.73
CA GLU A 215 -33.50 1.87 -23.45
C GLU A 215 -32.73 0.54 -23.34
N GLN A 216 -31.82 0.27 -24.29
CA GLN A 216 -31.07 -0.98 -24.37
C GLN A 216 -29.57 -0.77 -24.19
N ARG A 217 -28.93 -1.69 -23.47
CA ARG A 217 -27.46 -1.73 -23.36
C ARG A 217 -26.86 -2.18 -24.69
N VAL A 218 -25.94 -1.38 -25.23
CA VAL A 218 -25.06 -1.68 -26.37
C VAL A 218 -23.61 -1.69 -25.89
N SER A 219 -22.67 -2.19 -26.69
CA SER A 219 -21.25 -2.23 -26.31
C SER A 219 -20.69 -0.83 -26.05
N LEU A 220 -20.96 0.10 -26.97
CA LEU A 220 -20.54 1.50 -26.89
C LEU A 220 -21.41 2.35 -27.81
N ASP A 221 -21.92 3.46 -27.30
CA ASP A 221 -22.54 4.53 -28.10
C ASP A 221 -21.49 5.62 -28.33
N ILE A 222 -21.16 5.89 -29.59
CA ILE A 222 -20.05 6.80 -29.95
C ILE A 222 -20.37 8.25 -29.57
N ASP A 223 -21.61 8.71 -29.71
CA ASP A 223 -21.98 10.08 -29.36
C ASP A 223 -21.93 10.30 -27.84
N LEU A 224 -22.34 9.28 -27.07
CA LEU A 224 -22.23 9.31 -25.62
C LEU A 224 -20.76 9.21 -25.17
N TRP A 225 -19.97 8.37 -25.83
CA TRP A 225 -18.53 8.25 -25.57
C TRP A 225 -17.81 9.59 -25.79
N ASP A 226 -18.07 10.28 -26.90
CA ASP A 226 -17.41 11.54 -27.21
C ASP A 226 -17.68 12.58 -26.11
N LYS A 227 -18.94 12.74 -25.69
CA LYS A 227 -19.32 13.61 -24.56
C LYS A 227 -18.67 13.16 -23.25
N PHE A 228 -18.72 11.86 -22.94
CA PHE A 228 -18.16 11.30 -21.72
C PHE A 228 -16.64 11.49 -21.64
N SER A 229 -15.93 11.31 -22.75
CA SER A 229 -14.48 11.45 -22.83
C SER A 229 -14.04 12.91 -22.66
N GLU A 230 -14.79 13.86 -23.21
CA GLU A 230 -14.59 15.30 -22.98
C GLU A 230 -14.81 15.67 -21.51
N LEU A 231 -15.92 15.20 -20.91
CA LEU A 231 -16.26 15.44 -19.51
C LEU A 231 -15.23 14.81 -18.56
N SER A 232 -14.75 13.61 -18.87
CA SER A 232 -13.71 12.92 -18.11
C SER A 232 -12.40 13.70 -18.14
N THR A 233 -11.99 14.19 -19.31
CA THR A 233 -10.79 15.04 -19.47
C THR A 233 -10.90 16.30 -18.60
N LYS A 234 -12.04 17.01 -18.65
CA LYS A 234 -12.30 18.17 -17.78
C LYS A 234 -12.24 17.80 -16.29
N CYS A 235 -12.80 16.65 -15.91
CA CYS A 235 -12.80 16.19 -14.52
C CYS A 235 -11.40 15.82 -14.03
N ILE A 236 -10.55 15.23 -14.88
CA ILE A 236 -9.13 14.95 -14.56
C ILE A 236 -8.38 16.26 -14.29
N ILE A 237 -8.55 17.28 -15.14
CA ILE A 237 -7.94 18.61 -14.92
C ILE A 237 -8.36 19.17 -13.56
N LYS A 238 -9.66 19.10 -13.24
CA LYS A 238 -10.19 19.52 -11.93
C LYS A 238 -9.68 18.68 -10.76
N THR A 239 -9.36 17.42 -10.95
CA THR A 239 -8.70 16.57 -9.95
C THR A 239 -7.26 17.01 -9.69
N VAL A 240 -6.52 17.41 -10.73
CA VAL A 240 -5.17 18.00 -10.59
C VAL A 240 -5.22 19.36 -9.90
N GLU A 241 -6.19 20.22 -10.25
CA GLU A 241 -6.43 21.49 -9.54
C GLU A 241 -6.75 21.25 -8.06
N PHE A 242 -7.59 20.27 -7.75
CA PHE A 242 -7.91 19.87 -6.37
C PHE A 242 -6.65 19.49 -5.59
N ALA A 243 -5.83 18.61 -6.18
CA ALA A 243 -4.58 18.17 -5.56
C ALA A 243 -3.65 19.35 -5.24
N LYS A 244 -3.47 20.29 -6.17
CA LYS A 244 -2.63 21.48 -5.99
C LYS A 244 -3.12 22.41 -4.87
N GLN A 245 -4.42 22.39 -4.56
CA GLN A 245 -4.99 23.17 -3.46
C GLN A 245 -4.86 22.49 -2.08
N LEU A 246 -4.47 21.21 -2.02
CA LEU A 246 -4.31 20.51 -0.75
C LEU A 246 -3.07 21.01 0.01
N PRO A 247 -3.17 21.28 1.33
CA PRO A 247 -2.04 21.69 2.14
C PRO A 247 -0.88 20.67 2.07
N GLY A 248 0.30 21.15 1.67
CA GLY A 248 1.52 20.33 1.62
C GLY A 248 1.73 19.54 0.32
N PHE A 249 0.72 19.36 -0.54
CA PHE A 249 0.86 18.56 -1.77
C PHE A 249 1.93 19.11 -2.72
N THR A 250 1.92 20.43 -2.95
CA THR A 250 2.90 21.11 -3.83
C THR A 250 4.32 21.14 -3.26
N THR A 251 4.53 20.69 -2.02
CA THR A 251 5.85 20.57 -1.39
C THR A 251 6.52 19.22 -1.64
N LEU A 252 5.78 18.25 -2.19
CA LEU A 252 6.32 16.96 -2.64
C LEU A 252 7.11 17.12 -3.94
N THR A 253 7.95 16.14 -4.27
CA THR A 253 8.67 16.16 -5.55
C THR A 253 7.68 16.05 -6.71
N ILE A 254 8.05 16.57 -7.89
CA ILE A 254 7.15 16.49 -9.06
C ILE A 254 6.90 15.02 -9.45
N ALA A 255 7.91 14.15 -9.31
CA ALA A 255 7.75 12.71 -9.50
C ALA A 255 6.70 12.13 -8.55
N ASP A 256 6.82 12.38 -7.24
CA ASP A 256 5.84 11.93 -6.25
C ASP A 256 4.43 12.47 -6.54
N GLN A 257 4.31 13.75 -6.90
CA GLN A 257 3.01 14.35 -7.26
C GLN A 257 2.35 13.62 -8.44
N ILE A 258 3.13 13.27 -9.48
CA ILE A 258 2.64 12.52 -10.64
C ILE A 258 2.25 11.10 -10.22
N THR A 259 3.10 10.40 -9.48
CA THR A 259 2.85 9.04 -8.97
C THR A 259 1.54 8.97 -8.17
N LEU A 260 1.36 9.89 -7.21
CA LEU A 260 0.14 9.96 -6.39
C LEU A 260 -1.09 10.25 -7.24
N LEU A 261 -1.00 11.21 -8.17
CA LEU A 261 -2.10 11.57 -9.06
C LEU A 261 -2.51 10.41 -9.97
N LYS A 262 -1.55 9.77 -10.67
CA LYS A 262 -1.84 8.60 -11.53
C LYS A 262 -2.48 7.47 -10.73
N ALA A 263 -1.94 7.18 -9.55
CA ALA A 263 -2.41 6.07 -8.73
C ALA A 263 -3.79 6.31 -8.07
N ALA A 264 -4.23 7.57 -7.92
CA ALA A 264 -5.47 7.94 -7.24
C ALA A 264 -6.56 8.52 -8.15
N CYS A 265 -6.22 8.90 -9.39
CA CYS A 265 -7.12 9.63 -10.28
C CYS A 265 -8.45 8.89 -10.46
N LEU A 266 -8.39 7.59 -10.77
CA LEU A 266 -9.59 6.79 -11.02
C LEU A 266 -10.45 6.63 -9.76
N ASP A 267 -9.84 6.50 -8.57
CA ASP A 267 -10.57 6.46 -7.29
C ASP A 267 -11.36 7.75 -7.07
N ILE A 268 -10.71 8.91 -7.28
CA ILE A 268 -11.32 10.22 -7.07
C ILE A 268 -12.46 10.45 -8.06
N LEU A 269 -12.28 10.06 -9.34
CA LEU A 269 -13.32 10.17 -10.36
C LEU A 269 -14.55 9.33 -10.01
N ILE A 270 -14.34 8.07 -9.58
CA ILE A 270 -15.44 7.18 -9.17
C ILE A 270 -16.14 7.72 -7.92
N LEU A 271 -15.40 8.12 -6.89
CA LEU A 271 -15.99 8.68 -5.66
C LEU A 271 -16.84 9.91 -5.99
N ARG A 272 -16.31 10.84 -6.78
CA ARG A 272 -17.00 12.05 -7.22
C ARG A 272 -18.29 11.73 -7.98
N ILE A 273 -18.26 10.88 -9.00
CA ILE A 273 -19.47 10.56 -9.77
C ILE A 273 -20.52 9.82 -8.91
N CYS A 274 -20.10 8.97 -7.96
CA CYS A 274 -21.01 8.29 -7.04
C CYS A 274 -21.73 9.26 -6.08
N THR A 275 -21.10 10.38 -5.69
CA THR A 275 -21.79 11.44 -4.92
C THR A 275 -22.80 12.25 -5.74
N ARG A 276 -22.88 12.01 -7.06
CA ARG A 276 -23.85 12.64 -7.98
C ARG A 276 -24.99 11.70 -8.38
N TYR A 277 -25.12 10.57 -7.70
CA TYR A 277 -26.19 9.61 -7.90
C TYR A 277 -27.51 10.14 -7.35
N THR A 278 -28.59 10.04 -8.14
CA THR A 278 -29.95 10.37 -7.73
C THR A 278 -30.77 9.06 -7.65
N PRO A 279 -31.03 8.52 -6.44
CA PRO A 279 -31.60 7.19 -6.26
C PRO A 279 -32.98 7.01 -6.87
N GLU A 280 -33.82 8.04 -6.83
CA GLU A 280 -35.22 7.98 -7.28
C GLU A 280 -35.34 7.79 -8.79
N GLN A 281 -34.34 8.22 -9.56
CA GLN A 281 -34.29 8.10 -11.02
C GLN A 281 -33.24 7.09 -11.51
N ASP A 282 -32.43 6.51 -10.62
CA ASP A 282 -31.29 5.66 -10.97
C ASP A 282 -30.35 6.31 -12.01
N THR A 283 -29.99 7.57 -11.76
CA THR A 283 -29.19 8.42 -12.67
C THR A 283 -27.97 9.01 -11.99
N MET A 284 -26.95 9.36 -12.79
CA MET A 284 -25.78 10.12 -12.35
C MET A 284 -25.63 11.39 -13.20
N THR A 285 -25.26 12.50 -12.55
CA THR A 285 -25.12 13.81 -13.20
C THR A 285 -23.66 14.28 -13.26
N PHE A 286 -23.18 14.54 -14.47
CA PHE A 286 -21.85 15.08 -14.75
C PHE A 286 -21.75 16.58 -14.48
N SER A 287 -20.52 17.11 -14.45
CA SER A 287 -20.23 18.49 -14.04
C SER A 287 -20.80 19.58 -14.96
N ASP A 288 -21.20 19.25 -16.18
CA ASP A 288 -21.88 20.18 -17.09
C ASP A 288 -23.42 20.12 -16.96
N GLY A 289 -23.95 19.21 -16.14
CA GLY A 289 -25.38 18.98 -15.97
C GLY A 289 -25.93 17.76 -16.72
N LEU A 290 -25.15 17.10 -17.60
CA LEU A 290 -25.60 15.91 -18.32
C LEU A 290 -25.98 14.82 -17.31
N THR A 291 -27.23 14.38 -17.36
CA THR A 291 -27.77 13.35 -16.46
C THR A 291 -28.07 12.11 -17.27
N LEU A 292 -27.39 11.01 -16.95
CA LEU A 292 -27.50 9.73 -17.64
C LEU A 292 -28.09 8.68 -16.70
N ASN A 293 -29.02 7.87 -17.21
CA ASN A 293 -29.51 6.70 -16.49
C ASN A 293 -28.46 5.56 -16.51
N ARG A 294 -28.71 4.48 -15.77
CA ARG A 294 -27.81 3.31 -15.74
C ARG A 294 -27.48 2.73 -17.12
N THR A 295 -28.46 2.64 -18.01
CA THR A 295 -28.25 2.12 -19.39
C THR A 295 -27.34 3.03 -20.19
N GLN A 296 -27.53 4.35 -20.11
CA GLN A 296 -26.70 5.32 -20.81
C GLN A 296 -25.28 5.36 -20.23
N MET A 297 -25.11 5.21 -18.91
CA MET A 297 -23.79 5.10 -18.28
C MET A 297 -23.02 3.88 -18.81
N HIS A 298 -23.70 2.73 -18.95
CA HIS A 298 -23.13 1.54 -19.59
C HIS A 298 -22.66 1.85 -21.02
N ASN A 299 -23.54 2.43 -21.82
CA ASN A 299 -23.31 2.70 -23.23
C ASN A 299 -22.27 3.81 -23.48
N ALA A 300 -22.08 4.73 -22.53
CA ALA A 300 -21.08 5.81 -22.60
C ALA A 300 -19.64 5.33 -22.36
N GLY A 301 -19.43 4.06 -22.01
CA GLY A 301 -18.11 3.44 -21.87
C GLY A 301 -17.85 2.74 -20.54
N PHE A 302 -18.71 2.87 -19.53
CA PHE A 302 -18.52 2.12 -18.28
C PHE A 302 -18.64 0.61 -18.50
N GLY A 303 -19.52 0.17 -19.39
CA GLY A 303 -19.71 -1.25 -19.71
C GLY A 303 -19.93 -2.09 -18.43
N PRO A 304 -19.16 -3.18 -18.20
CA PRO A 304 -19.26 -4.01 -17.00
C PRO A 304 -19.04 -3.27 -15.67
N LEU A 305 -18.37 -2.12 -15.68
CA LEU A 305 -18.09 -1.33 -14.48
C LEU A 305 -19.37 -0.68 -13.91
N THR A 306 -20.39 -0.48 -14.75
CA THR A 306 -21.62 0.23 -14.42
C THR A 306 -22.28 -0.31 -13.16
N ASP A 307 -22.51 -1.62 -13.08
CA ASP A 307 -23.26 -2.20 -11.98
C ASP A 307 -22.48 -2.12 -10.66
N LEU A 308 -21.14 -2.19 -10.69
CA LEU A 308 -20.29 -1.98 -9.53
C LEU A 308 -20.30 -0.53 -9.04
N VAL A 309 -20.20 0.44 -9.95
CA VAL A 309 -20.18 1.87 -9.63
C VAL A 309 -21.52 2.32 -9.04
N PHE A 310 -22.63 1.88 -9.62
CA PHE A 310 -23.96 2.15 -9.05
C PHE A 310 -24.20 1.41 -7.72
N ALA A 311 -23.70 0.18 -7.57
CA ALA A 311 -23.76 -0.52 -6.28
C ALA A 311 -22.97 0.24 -5.20
N PHE A 312 -21.79 0.75 -5.54
CA PHE A 312 -20.99 1.58 -4.64
C PHE A 312 -21.69 2.90 -4.28
N ALA A 313 -22.30 3.57 -5.26
CA ALA A 313 -23.11 4.77 -5.02
C ALA A 313 -24.24 4.51 -4.00
N ASN A 314 -24.97 3.39 -4.15
CA ASN A 314 -25.99 2.98 -3.19
C ASN A 314 -25.40 2.71 -1.79
N GLN A 315 -24.19 2.18 -1.69
CA GLN A 315 -23.51 1.97 -0.40
C GLN A 315 -23.04 3.28 0.27
N LEU A 316 -22.88 4.37 -0.49
CA LEU A 316 -22.55 5.69 0.06
C LEU A 316 -23.79 6.39 0.64
N LEU A 317 -25.01 6.11 0.17
CA LEU A 317 -26.23 6.78 0.63
C LEU A 317 -26.42 6.73 2.16
N PRO A 318 -26.29 5.56 2.85
CA PRO A 318 -26.47 5.49 4.30
C PRO A 318 -25.35 6.19 5.09
N LEU A 319 -24.27 6.62 4.42
CA LEU A 319 -23.20 7.39 5.03
C LEU A 319 -23.54 8.87 5.16
N GLU A 320 -24.45 9.38 4.32
CA GLU A 320 -24.91 10.78 4.33
C GLU A 320 -23.70 11.74 4.27
N MET A 321 -22.78 11.45 3.35
CA MET A 321 -21.54 12.21 3.19
C MET A 321 -21.83 13.62 2.67
N ASP A 322 -21.13 14.60 3.24
CA ASP A 322 -21.14 15.97 2.75
C ASP A 322 -19.85 16.28 1.96
N ASP A 323 -19.75 17.50 1.43
CA ASP A 323 -18.61 17.93 0.62
C ASP A 323 -17.28 17.86 1.38
N ALA A 324 -17.31 18.13 2.69
CA ALA A 324 -16.11 18.08 3.52
C ALA A 324 -15.62 16.64 3.71
N GLU A 325 -16.51 15.69 4.03
CA GLU A 325 -16.15 14.27 4.11
C GLU A 325 -15.69 13.71 2.77
N THR A 326 -16.36 14.08 1.67
CA THR A 326 -15.99 13.66 0.32
C THR A 326 -14.63 14.22 -0.09
N GLY A 327 -14.37 15.49 0.21
CA GLY A 327 -13.08 16.15 -0.01
C GLY A 327 -11.95 15.49 0.78
N LEU A 328 -12.15 15.25 2.08
CA LEU A 328 -11.17 14.58 2.94
C LEU A 328 -10.91 13.14 2.50
N LEU A 329 -11.95 12.38 2.15
CA LEU A 329 -11.79 11.01 1.64
C LEU A 329 -11.04 10.99 0.30
N SER A 330 -11.32 11.96 -0.59
CA SER A 330 -10.57 12.15 -1.84
C SER A 330 -9.09 12.47 -1.57
N ALA A 331 -8.81 13.35 -0.61
CA ALA A 331 -7.45 13.70 -0.21
C ALA A 331 -6.69 12.52 0.40
N ILE A 332 -7.36 11.69 1.21
CA ILE A 332 -6.79 10.45 1.78
C ILE A 332 -6.49 9.42 0.68
N CYS A 333 -7.35 9.29 -0.35
CA CYS A 333 -7.08 8.42 -1.50
C CYS A 333 -5.87 8.89 -2.33
N LEU A 334 -5.69 10.22 -2.44
CA LEU A 334 -4.61 10.87 -3.17
C LEU A 334 -3.27 10.76 -2.44
N ILE A 335 -3.21 11.21 -1.19
CA ILE A 335 -2.00 11.25 -0.37
C ILE A 335 -1.88 9.90 0.33
N CYS A 336 -1.12 8.96 -0.22
CA CYS A 336 -1.01 7.59 0.32
C CYS A 336 0.43 7.10 0.14
N GLY A 337 1.15 6.80 1.22
CA GLY A 337 2.56 6.39 1.16
C GLY A 337 2.79 4.97 0.63
N ASP A 338 1.72 4.17 0.48
CA ASP A 338 1.78 2.80 -0.04
C ASP A 338 1.94 2.72 -1.58
N ARG A 339 2.03 3.86 -2.28
CA ARG A 339 2.24 3.84 -3.74
C ARG A 339 3.66 3.40 -4.08
N GLN A 340 3.76 2.58 -5.11
CA GLN A 340 5.06 2.21 -5.69
C GLN A 340 5.71 3.45 -6.31
N ASP A 341 7.04 3.44 -6.42
CA ASP A 341 7.85 4.50 -7.04
C ASP A 341 7.81 5.88 -6.39
N LEU A 342 7.39 5.98 -5.12
CA LEU A 342 7.57 7.19 -4.34
C LEU A 342 9.05 7.37 -3.92
N GLU A 343 9.59 8.56 -4.17
CA GLU A 343 10.92 8.97 -3.71
C GLU A 343 10.91 9.24 -2.19
N GLN A 344 9.81 9.79 -1.66
CA GLN A 344 9.68 10.19 -0.26
C GLN A 344 8.40 9.62 0.41
N PRO A 345 8.22 8.28 0.49
CA PRO A 345 7.00 7.66 1.05
C PRO A 345 6.71 8.11 2.49
N ASP A 346 7.74 8.19 3.36
CA ASP A 346 7.58 8.65 4.75
C ASP A 346 6.99 10.08 4.83
N LYS A 347 7.37 10.97 3.90
CA LYS A 347 6.84 12.34 3.87
C LYS A 347 5.39 12.36 3.39
N VAL A 348 5.01 11.47 2.48
CA VAL A 348 3.63 11.31 2.03
C VAL A 348 2.75 10.82 3.18
N ASP A 349 3.19 9.84 3.96
CA ASP A 349 2.46 9.36 5.14
C ASP A 349 2.28 10.47 6.18
N MET A 350 3.34 11.23 6.47
CA MET A 350 3.26 12.40 7.36
C MET A 350 2.25 13.46 6.88
N LEU A 351 2.05 13.61 5.56
CA LEU A 351 1.02 14.50 5.01
C LEU A 351 -0.39 13.90 5.09
N GLN A 352 -0.53 12.58 5.09
CA GLN A 352 -1.82 11.89 5.18
C GLN A 352 -2.37 11.86 6.62
N GLU A 353 -1.52 11.67 7.63
CA GLU A 353 -1.90 11.61 9.04
C GLU A 353 -2.86 12.74 9.50
N PRO A 354 -2.59 14.04 9.24
CA PRO A 354 -3.50 15.12 9.64
C PRO A 354 -4.84 15.08 8.88
N LEU A 355 -4.90 14.53 7.66
CA LEU A 355 -6.16 14.36 6.92
C LEU A 355 -7.04 13.27 7.55
N LEU A 356 -6.43 12.16 7.99
CA LEU A 356 -7.11 11.09 8.72
C LEU A 356 -7.69 11.59 10.04
N GLU A 357 -6.90 12.35 10.82
CA GLU A 357 -7.37 12.93 12.08
C GLU A 357 -8.46 13.99 11.85
N ALA A 358 -8.30 14.83 10.82
CA ALA A 358 -9.32 15.80 10.42
C ALA A 358 -10.66 15.12 10.08
N LEU A 359 -10.64 14.04 9.28
CA LEU A 359 -11.84 13.26 8.98
C LEU A 359 -12.44 12.63 10.23
N LYS A 360 -11.62 12.03 11.10
CA LYS A 360 -12.08 11.43 12.37
C LYS A 360 -12.82 12.44 13.24
N VAL A 361 -12.21 13.59 13.50
CA VAL A 361 -12.78 14.63 14.37
C VAL A 361 -14.03 15.23 13.73
N TYR A 362 -14.01 15.50 12.43
CA TYR A 362 -15.15 16.06 11.71
C TYR A 362 -16.38 15.14 11.75
N VAL A 363 -16.20 13.86 11.41
CA VAL A 363 -17.28 12.86 11.40
C VAL A 363 -17.89 12.71 12.80
N ARG A 364 -17.05 12.59 13.84
CA ARG A 364 -17.50 12.43 15.23
C ARG A 364 -18.22 13.68 15.75
N LYS A 365 -17.77 14.88 15.36
CA LYS A 365 -18.44 16.14 15.71
C LYS A 365 -19.80 16.25 15.03
N ARG A 366 -19.92 15.90 13.75
CA ARG A 366 -21.19 15.98 13.02
C ARG A 366 -22.18 14.90 13.44
N ARG A 367 -21.69 13.72 13.85
CA ARG A 367 -22.52 12.58 14.29
C ARG A 367 -22.09 12.04 15.66
N PRO A 368 -22.31 12.78 16.76
CA PRO A 368 -21.93 12.33 18.11
C PRO A 368 -22.55 10.99 18.50
N SER A 369 -23.77 10.71 18.03
CA SER A 369 -24.49 9.46 18.27
C SER A 369 -24.05 8.28 17.40
N ARG A 370 -23.22 8.50 16.36
CA ARG A 370 -22.76 7.45 15.42
C ARG A 370 -21.23 7.48 15.26
N PRO A 371 -20.45 7.24 16.33
CA PRO A 371 -18.97 7.32 16.28
C PRO A 371 -18.31 6.28 15.36
N HIS A 372 -19.02 5.20 15.02
CA HIS A 372 -18.59 4.14 14.10
C HIS A 372 -18.63 4.56 12.62
N MET A 373 -19.10 5.77 12.29
CA MET A 373 -19.18 6.23 10.90
C MET A 373 -17.81 6.51 10.30
N PHE A 374 -16.85 6.99 11.10
CA PHE A 374 -15.48 7.23 10.64
C PHE A 374 -14.82 5.97 10.07
N PRO A 375 -14.71 4.84 10.81
CA PRO A 375 -14.14 3.62 10.24
C PRO A 375 -14.98 3.09 9.08
N LYS A 376 -16.31 3.22 9.12
CA LYS A 376 -17.19 2.80 8.01
C LYS A 376 -16.91 3.56 6.71
N MET A 377 -16.64 4.87 6.79
CA MET A 377 -16.24 5.70 5.65
C MET A 377 -14.86 5.31 5.13
N LEU A 378 -13.88 5.11 6.01
CA LEU A 378 -12.54 4.66 5.60
C LEU A 378 -12.58 3.30 4.90
N MET A 379 -13.41 2.36 5.35
CA MET A 379 -13.56 1.05 4.70
C MET A 379 -14.15 1.14 3.29
N LYS A 380 -14.83 2.22 2.91
CA LYS A 380 -15.25 2.43 1.51
C LYS A 380 -14.08 2.65 0.56
N ILE A 381 -12.90 3.04 1.07
CA ILE A 381 -11.69 3.12 0.26
C ILE A 381 -11.35 1.71 -0.27
N THR A 382 -11.45 0.66 0.54
CA THR A 382 -11.16 -0.72 0.11
C THR A 382 -12.05 -1.18 -1.04
N ASP A 383 -13.35 -0.89 -0.97
CA ASP A 383 -14.29 -1.16 -2.06
C ASP A 383 -13.91 -0.34 -3.31
N LEU A 384 -13.61 0.95 -3.11
CA LEU A 384 -13.22 1.89 -4.17
C LEU A 384 -11.96 1.43 -4.92
N ARG A 385 -10.93 0.95 -4.20
CA ARG A 385 -9.71 0.36 -4.80
C ARG A 385 -10.02 -0.82 -5.71
N SER A 386 -10.98 -1.65 -5.32
CA SER A 386 -11.38 -2.83 -6.09
C SER A 386 -12.12 -2.45 -7.37
N ILE A 387 -12.94 -1.40 -7.31
CA ILE A 387 -13.66 -0.86 -8.48
C ILE A 387 -12.68 -0.14 -9.40
N SER A 388 -11.73 0.62 -8.84
CA SER A 388 -10.80 1.40 -9.65
C SER A 388 -9.78 0.53 -10.40
N ALA A 389 -9.35 -0.59 -9.81
CA ALA A 389 -8.55 -1.61 -10.51
C ALA A 389 -9.27 -2.15 -11.77
N LYS A 390 -10.56 -2.52 -11.64
CA LYS A 390 -11.39 -2.91 -12.79
C LYS A 390 -11.63 -1.76 -13.77
N GLY A 391 -11.68 -0.53 -13.28
CA GLY A 391 -11.76 0.67 -14.11
C GLY A 391 -10.54 0.85 -15.00
N ALA A 392 -9.33 0.62 -14.47
CA ALA A 392 -8.09 0.68 -15.25
C ALA A 392 -8.07 -0.39 -16.36
N GLU A 393 -8.53 -1.60 -16.07
CA GLU A 393 -8.71 -2.65 -17.09
C GLU A 393 -9.75 -2.24 -18.15
N ARG A 394 -10.86 -1.61 -17.74
CA ARG A 394 -11.87 -1.12 -18.68
C ARG A 394 -11.31 -0.08 -19.65
N VAL A 395 -10.46 0.84 -19.19
CA VAL A 395 -9.79 1.83 -20.06
C VAL A 395 -9.00 1.14 -21.17
N ILE A 396 -8.29 0.05 -20.88
CA ILE A 396 -7.55 -0.73 -21.88
C ILE A 396 -8.50 -1.35 -22.90
N THR A 397 -9.60 -1.96 -22.45
CA THR A 397 -10.58 -2.57 -23.38
C THR A 397 -11.29 -1.52 -24.26
N LEU A 398 -11.57 -0.33 -23.71
CA LEU A 398 -12.18 0.77 -24.46
C LEU A 398 -11.32 1.21 -25.64
N LYS A 399 -9.98 1.16 -25.52
CA LYS A 399 -9.08 1.48 -26.64
C LYS A 399 -9.30 0.60 -27.87
N MET A 400 -9.80 -0.62 -27.68
CA MET A 400 -10.08 -1.55 -28.78
C MET A 400 -11.49 -1.36 -29.37
N GLU A 401 -12.39 -0.71 -28.62
CA GLU A 401 -13.80 -0.51 -29.02
C GLU A 401 -14.04 0.84 -29.70
N ILE A 402 -13.23 1.86 -29.38
CA ILE A 402 -13.37 3.20 -29.96
C ILE A 402 -12.80 3.25 -31.39
N PRO A 403 -13.45 3.93 -32.34
CA PRO A 403 -12.97 4.05 -33.72
C PRO A 403 -11.73 4.97 -33.87
N GLY A 404 -11.32 5.65 -32.80
CA GLY A 404 -10.20 6.61 -32.80
C GLY A 404 -9.18 6.34 -31.70
N SER A 405 -8.41 7.36 -31.32
CA SER A 405 -7.47 7.26 -30.21
C SER A 405 -8.10 7.69 -28.88
N MET A 406 -7.67 7.08 -27.79
CA MET A 406 -7.99 7.55 -26.43
C MET A 406 -7.51 9.01 -26.26
N PRO A 407 -8.31 9.91 -25.66
CA PRO A 407 -7.84 11.27 -25.39
C PRO A 407 -6.52 11.26 -24.59
N PRO A 408 -5.52 12.09 -24.95
CA PRO A 408 -4.17 11.98 -24.43
C PRO A 408 -4.08 12.02 -22.90
N LEU A 409 -4.86 12.89 -22.25
CA LEU A 409 -4.85 13.03 -20.80
C LEU A 409 -5.46 11.81 -20.09
N ILE A 410 -6.52 11.22 -20.66
CA ILE A 410 -7.11 9.97 -20.12
C ILE A 410 -6.08 8.85 -20.22
N GLN A 411 -5.41 8.76 -21.37
CA GLN A 411 -4.36 7.79 -21.61
C GLN A 411 -3.20 7.95 -20.62
N GLU A 412 -2.67 9.17 -20.48
CA GLU A 412 -1.52 9.48 -19.63
C GLU A 412 -1.78 9.20 -18.14
N MET A 413 -3.01 9.45 -17.69
CA MET A 413 -3.39 9.41 -16.28
C MET A 413 -3.94 8.06 -15.83
N LEU A 414 -4.61 7.31 -16.70
CA LEU A 414 -5.32 6.08 -16.33
C LEU A 414 -4.65 4.80 -16.85
N GLU A 415 -3.67 4.90 -17.76
CA GLU A 415 -2.88 3.74 -18.15
C GLU A 415 -1.65 3.62 -17.27
N ASN A 416 -1.63 2.57 -16.46
CA ASN A 416 -0.43 2.15 -15.77
C ASN A 416 0.58 1.74 -16.84
N SER A 417 1.69 2.48 -16.95
CA SER A 417 2.82 2.10 -17.83
C SER A 417 3.51 0.79 -17.40
N GLU A 418 3.02 0.15 -16.34
CA GLU A 418 3.56 -1.08 -15.78
C GLU A 418 2.68 -2.27 -16.15
N GLY A 419 3.05 -2.98 -17.22
CA GLY A 419 2.41 -4.26 -17.55
C GLY A 419 2.69 -4.81 -18.95
N LEU A 420 3.15 -4.00 -19.91
CA LEU A 420 3.31 -4.47 -21.29
C LEU A 420 4.75 -4.82 -21.70
N ASP A 421 5.76 -4.37 -20.96
CA ASP A 421 7.18 -4.62 -21.33
C ASP A 421 7.69 -6.03 -20.95
N THR A 422 6.88 -6.87 -20.29
CA THR A 422 7.28 -8.23 -19.89
C THR A 422 6.82 -9.32 -20.86
N LEU A 423 6.07 -8.98 -21.93
CA LEU A 423 5.57 -9.97 -22.91
C LEU A 423 6.16 -9.81 -24.33
N SER A 424 6.99 -8.80 -24.57
CA SER A 424 7.65 -8.56 -25.87
C SER A 424 9.12 -9.01 -25.94
N GLY A 425 9.66 -9.63 -24.87
CA GLY A 425 11.10 -9.94 -24.74
C GLY A 425 11.53 -11.41 -24.78
N GLN A 426 10.63 -12.39 -24.96
CA GLN A 426 10.97 -13.82 -24.95
C GLN A 426 10.32 -14.58 -26.10
N SER A 427 10.94 -14.51 -27.28
CA SER A 427 10.79 -15.48 -28.36
C SER A 427 12.06 -15.45 -29.22
N GLY A 428 13.13 -16.03 -28.67
CA GLY A 428 14.39 -16.24 -29.37
C GLY A 428 15.03 -17.54 -28.92
N GLY A 429 15.18 -18.50 -29.84
CA GLY A 429 16.00 -19.69 -29.66
C GLY A 429 15.36 -20.97 -30.15
N GLY A 430 15.57 -21.32 -31.43
CA GLY A 430 15.09 -22.58 -31.99
C GLY A 430 15.61 -22.90 -33.40
N THR A 431 16.89 -23.27 -33.48
CA THR A 431 17.44 -24.31 -34.38
C THR A 431 17.33 -24.24 -35.92
N ARG A 432 18.51 -24.07 -36.54
CA ARG A 432 19.18 -24.88 -37.59
C ARG A 432 18.67 -24.91 -39.05
N ASP A 433 19.70 -24.77 -39.90
CA ASP A 433 19.91 -25.28 -41.26
C ASP A 433 19.32 -24.57 -42.48
N GLY A 434 20.22 -24.23 -43.43
CA GLY A 434 19.91 -24.30 -44.86
C GLY A 434 20.22 -23.09 -45.75
N GLY A 435 21.49 -22.93 -46.16
CA GLY A 435 21.87 -22.70 -47.57
C GLY A 435 21.75 -21.30 -48.21
N GLY A 436 22.87 -20.84 -48.79
CA GLY A 436 22.86 -20.16 -50.10
C GLY A 436 23.52 -18.79 -50.23
N LEU A 437 24.80 -18.79 -50.70
CA LEU A 437 25.40 -17.93 -51.77
C LEU A 437 25.31 -16.38 -51.62
N ALA A 438 26.34 -15.53 -51.77
CA ALA A 438 27.77 -15.58 -52.12
C ALA A 438 28.39 -14.16 -51.86
N PRO A 439 29.71 -13.99 -51.62
CA PRO A 439 30.41 -12.67 -51.52
C PRO A 439 31.49 -12.47 -52.62
N PRO A 440 32.16 -11.29 -52.72
CA PRO A 440 33.64 -11.25 -52.86
C PRO A 440 34.31 -9.98 -52.18
N PRO A 441 35.66 -9.75 -52.22
CA PRO A 441 36.53 -9.85 -51.03
C PRO A 441 37.60 -8.72 -50.83
N GLY A 442 38.37 -8.79 -49.73
CA GLY A 442 39.78 -8.32 -49.56
C GLY A 442 40.04 -6.80 -49.51
N SER A 443 41.05 -6.22 -48.83
CA SER A 443 42.27 -6.76 -48.21
C SER A 443 43.01 -5.66 -47.40
N CYS A 444 43.60 -6.08 -46.27
CA CYS A 444 44.91 -5.71 -45.70
C CYS A 444 45.18 -4.34 -45.00
N SER A 445 45.47 -4.49 -43.70
CA SER A 445 46.13 -3.64 -42.68
C SER A 445 47.67 -3.48 -42.91
N PRO A 446 48.52 -3.13 -41.90
CA PRO A 446 48.65 -1.92 -41.05
C PRO A 446 50.14 -1.41 -40.98
N SER A 447 50.42 -0.40 -40.11
CA SER A 447 51.52 -0.40 -39.09
C SER A 447 52.44 0.86 -38.98
N LEU A 448 52.50 1.37 -37.73
CA LEU A 448 53.64 1.87 -36.93
C LEU A 448 54.29 3.28 -37.16
N SER A 449 53.98 4.18 -36.22
CA SER A 449 54.91 4.75 -35.19
C SER A 449 55.80 6.01 -35.47
N PRO A 450 56.19 6.76 -34.41
CA PRO A 450 56.10 8.23 -34.35
C PRO A 450 57.42 8.96 -34.01
N SER A 451 57.40 10.31 -34.00
CA SER A 451 58.24 11.29 -33.24
C SER A 451 58.34 12.59 -34.07
N SER A 452 58.48 13.84 -33.58
CA SER A 452 58.46 14.50 -32.28
C SER A 452 58.60 16.03 -32.55
N HIS A 453 58.28 16.86 -31.54
CA HIS A 453 58.69 18.29 -31.38
C HIS A 453 58.03 19.35 -32.31
N ARG A 454 57.84 20.63 -31.97
CA ARG A 454 57.85 21.49 -30.76
C ARG A 454 57.51 22.89 -31.33
N SER A 455 56.60 23.69 -30.76
CA SER A 455 56.95 24.94 -30.03
C SER A 455 55.69 25.81 -29.86
N SER A 456 55.62 26.50 -28.72
CA SER A 456 54.48 27.22 -28.12
C SER A 456 54.62 28.76 -28.27
N PRO A 457 54.07 29.64 -27.38
CA PRO A 457 52.81 30.39 -27.55
C PRO A 457 52.91 31.92 -27.22
N ALA A 458 51.79 32.66 -27.22
CA ALA A 458 51.44 33.89 -26.45
C ALA A 458 50.22 34.56 -27.15
N THR A 459 49.22 35.25 -26.55
CA THR A 459 49.16 36.15 -25.38
C THR A 459 47.69 36.45 -24.98
N GLN A 460 47.42 36.43 -23.66
CA GLN A 460 46.55 37.23 -22.74
C GLN A 460 45.46 38.20 -23.29
N SER A 461 44.18 38.19 -22.87
CA SER A 461 43.50 38.51 -21.56
C SER A 461 43.37 40.00 -21.21
N PRO A 462 42.20 40.43 -20.68
CA PRO A 462 41.93 40.42 -19.24
C PRO A 462 41.12 39.21 -18.75
#